data_AF-A0A9P6ZYT7-F1
#
_entry.id   AF-A0A9P6ZYT7-F1
#
_cell.length_a   1.000
_cell.length_b   1.000
_cell.length_c   1.000
_cell.angle_alpha   90.00
_cell.angle_beta   90.00
_cell.angle_gamma   90.00
#
_symmetry.space_group_name_H-M   'P 1'
#
loop_
_entity.id
_entity.type
_entity.pdbx_description
1 polymer ?
#
loop_
_entity_poly.entity_id
_entity_poly.type
_entity_poly.pdbx_seq_one_letter_code
_entity_poly.pdbx_strand_id
1 'polypeptide(L)'
;MARIASHPALDIVPDFASPTFEGIRNHIIGNTQATHGEAANELTTGWQQDRDIRLAAWNVQVNKEARLAAEAARVDNPPRIILPFTKHAFEVGTHGSDGLPSSRW
;
A
#
# COMPACT_ATOMS: atom_id res chain seq x y z
N MET A 1 8.68 -5.56 10.77
CA MET A 1 7.26 -5.42 11.20
C MET A 1 6.51 -6.66 10.74
N ALA A 2 5.76 -7.29 11.64
CA ALA A 2 4.90 -8.41 11.27
C ALA A 2 3.76 -7.93 10.35
N ARG A 3 3.41 -8.74 9.35
CA ARG A 3 2.31 -8.44 8.43
C ARG A 3 0.98 -8.59 9.15
N ILE A 4 0.08 -7.62 9.00
CA ILE A 4 -1.30 -7.75 9.48
C ILE A 4 -2.07 -8.58 8.44
N ALA A 5 -2.48 -9.79 8.81
CA ALA A 5 -3.06 -10.77 7.90
C ALA A 5 -4.54 -10.52 7.55
N SER A 6 -5.29 -9.87 8.45
CA SER A 6 -6.72 -9.58 8.31
C SER A 6 -7.00 -8.09 8.54
N HIS A 7 -8.02 -7.56 7.88
CA HIS A 7 -8.41 -6.17 8.06
C HIS A 7 -8.99 -5.95 9.47
N PRO A 8 -8.37 -5.11 10.33
CA PRO A 8 -8.82 -4.93 11.72
C PRO A 8 -10.23 -4.32 11.85
N ALA A 9 -10.75 -3.71 10.78
CA ALA A 9 -12.11 -3.19 10.77
C ALA A 9 -13.17 -4.27 10.90
N LEU A 10 -12.85 -5.51 10.52
CA LEU A 10 -13.74 -6.67 10.56
C LEU A 10 -13.78 -7.33 11.95
N ASP A 11 -12.94 -6.90 12.88
CA ASP A 11 -12.93 -7.44 14.23
C ASP A 11 -14.17 -7.00 15.00
N ILE A 12 -14.80 -7.96 15.68
CA ILE A 12 -15.98 -7.74 16.52
C ILE A 12 -15.51 -7.46 17.95
N VAL A 13 -16.06 -6.41 18.57
CA VAL A 13 -15.80 -6.09 19.98
C VAL A 13 -16.27 -7.27 20.84
N PRO A 14 -15.41 -7.87 21.68
CA PRO A 14 -15.83 -8.89 22.63
C PRO A 14 -16.84 -8.32 23.64
N ASP A 15 -17.82 -9.12 24.04
CA ASP A 15 -18.70 -8.76 25.15
C ASP A 15 -17.97 -8.93 26.49
N PHE A 16 -17.23 -7.89 26.88
CA PHE A 16 -16.49 -7.83 28.15
C PHE A 16 -17.41 -7.78 29.38
N ALA A 17 -18.72 -7.54 29.20
CA ALA A 17 -19.69 -7.63 30.29
C ALA A 17 -20.16 -9.07 30.54
N SER A 18 -19.91 -10.00 29.61
CA SER A 18 -20.30 -11.40 29.76
C SER A 18 -19.56 -12.11 30.90
N PRO A 19 -20.14 -13.22 31.43
CA PRO A 19 -19.48 -14.04 32.45
C PRO A 19 -18.12 -14.62 32.02
N THR A 20 -17.89 -14.79 30.71
CA THR A 20 -16.63 -15.31 30.17
C THR A 20 -15.42 -14.46 30.57
N PHE A 21 -15.62 -13.15 30.75
CA PHE A 21 -14.56 -12.21 31.14
C PHE A 21 -14.60 -11.83 32.62
N GLU A 22 -15.45 -12.49 33.42
CA GLU A 22 -15.61 -12.18 34.85
C GLU A 22 -14.31 -12.30 35.62
N GLY A 23 -13.49 -13.32 35.37
CA GLY A 23 -12.20 -13.49 36.04
C GLY A 23 -11.23 -12.32 35.79
N ILE A 24 -11.22 -11.78 34.57
CA ILE A 24 -10.38 -10.61 34.22
C ILE A 24 -10.93 -9.36 34.91
N ARG A 25 -12.25 -9.16 34.89
CA ARG A 25 -12.88 -8.04 35.59
C ARG A 25 -12.62 -8.11 37.09
N ASN A 26 -12.76 -9.28 37.72
CA ASN A 26 -12.48 -9.47 39.14
C ASN A 26 -11.04 -9.12 39.51
N HIS A 27 -10.09 -9.41 38.62
CA HIS A 27 -8.70 -9.03 38.81
C HIS A 27 -8.50 -7.50 38.76
N ILE A 28 -9.14 -6.84 37.79
CA ILE A 28 -9.12 -5.37 37.69
C ILE A 28 -9.75 -4.75 38.94
N ILE A 29 -10.95 -5.18 39.32
CA ILE A 29 -11.68 -4.74 40.50
C ILE A 29 -10.82 -4.91 41.77
N GLY A 30 -10.16 -6.05 41.93
CA GLY A 30 -9.27 -6.30 43.07
C GLY A 30 -8.10 -5.33 43.16
N ASN A 31 -7.62 -4.82 42.02
CA ASN A 31 -6.48 -3.90 41.94
C ASN A 31 -6.90 -2.41 42.01
N THR A 32 -8.08 -2.06 41.50
CA THR A 32 -8.50 -0.65 41.31
C THR A 32 -9.71 -0.24 42.14
N GLN A 33 -10.36 -1.18 42.83
CA GLN A 33 -11.66 -0.99 43.49
C GLN A 33 -12.79 -0.52 42.54
N ALA A 34 -12.62 -0.72 41.23
CA ALA A 34 -13.63 -0.42 40.23
C ALA A 34 -14.86 -1.34 40.37
N THR A 35 -15.97 -0.95 39.74
CA THR A 35 -17.13 -1.82 39.55
C THR A 35 -16.95 -2.75 38.34
N HIS A 36 -17.77 -3.80 38.24
CA HIS A 36 -17.79 -4.66 37.04
C HIS A 36 -18.11 -3.91 35.74
N GLY A 37 -18.90 -2.83 35.83
CA GLY A 37 -19.20 -1.98 34.67
C GLY A 37 -17.99 -1.17 34.25
N GLU A 38 -17.29 -0.55 35.20
CA GLU A 38 -16.06 0.21 34.94
C GLU A 38 -14.95 -0.69 34.40
N ALA A 39 -14.73 -1.87 34.98
CA ALA A 39 -13.75 -2.84 34.48
C ALA A 39 -14.07 -3.31 33.04
N ALA A 40 -15.35 -3.53 32.72
CA ALA A 40 -15.76 -3.86 31.35
C ALA A 40 -15.51 -2.69 30.37
N ASN A 41 -15.75 -1.45 30.80
CA ASN A 41 -15.50 -0.26 29.99
C ASN A 41 -13.99 -0.04 29.75
N GLU A 42 -13.15 -0.28 30.75
CA GLU A 42 -11.69 -0.21 30.60
C GLU A 42 -11.18 -1.23 29.58
N LEU A 43 -11.65 -2.48 29.66
CA LEU A 43 -11.34 -3.52 28.68
C LEU A 43 -11.79 -3.14 27.27
N THR A 44 -13.00 -2.59 27.15
CA THR A 44 -13.53 -2.10 25.87
C THR A 44 -12.66 -0.98 25.30
N THR A 45 -12.24 -0.04 26.15
CA THR A 45 -11.39 1.09 25.75
C THR A 45 -10.02 0.59 25.27
N GLY A 46 -9.38 -0.30 26.02
CA GLY A 46 -8.09 -0.88 25.62
C GLY A 46 -8.17 -1.65 24.31
N TRP A 47 -9.24 -2.42 24.09
CA TRP A 47 -9.47 -3.12 22.83
C TRP A 47 -9.66 -2.16 21.65
N GLN A 48 -10.41 -1.06 21.84
CA GLN A 48 -10.61 -0.05 20.80
C GLN A 48 -9.29 0.62 20.41
N GLN A 49 -8.47 1.00 21.39
CA GLN A 49 -7.16 1.61 21.15
C GLN A 49 -6.24 0.66 20.36
N ASP A 50 -6.17 -0.62 20.75
CA ASP A 50 -5.39 -1.61 20.02
C ASP A 50 -5.90 -1.79 18.58
N ARG A 51 -7.22 -1.87 18.40
CA ARG A 51 -7.84 -1.96 17.06
C ARG A 51 -7.48 -0.77 16.19
N ASP A 52 -7.50 0.45 16.73
CA ASP A 52 -7.17 1.66 15.99
C ASP A 52 -5.70 1.71 15.58
N ILE A 53 -4.79 1.27 16.46
CA ILE A 53 -3.36 1.13 16.15
C ILE A 53 -3.16 0.12 15.02
N ARG A 54 -3.81 -1.05 15.10
CA ARG A 54 -3.73 -2.06 14.04
C ARG A 54 -4.32 -1.56 12.73
N LEU A 55 -5.41 -0.81 12.77
CA LEU A 55 -6.03 -0.21 11.59
C LEU A 55 -5.08 0.79 10.89
N ALA A 56 -4.43 1.66 11.66
CA ALA A 56 -3.44 2.59 11.14
C ALA A 56 -2.25 1.86 10.49
N ALA A 57 -1.72 0.83 11.16
CA ALA A 57 -0.64 0.01 10.64
C ALA A 57 -1.05 -0.75 9.36
N TRP A 58 -2.28 -1.26 9.30
CA TRP A 58 -2.83 -1.93 8.13
C TRP A 58 -2.94 -0.96 6.95
N ASN A 59 -3.43 0.26 7.16
CA ASN A 59 -3.51 1.29 6.12
C ASN A 59 -2.12 1.63 5.53
N VAL A 60 -1.10 1.77 6.40
CA VAL A 60 0.28 1.98 5.95
C VAL A 60 0.77 0.79 5.12
N GLN A 61 0.47 -0.43 5.54
CA GLN A 61 0.85 -1.64 4.82
C GLN A 61 0.20 -1.69 3.43
N VAL A 62 -1.12 -1.50 3.34
CA VAL A 62 -1.86 -1.53 2.06
C VAL A 62 -1.38 -0.45 1.10
N ASN A 63 -1.15 0.78 1.60
CA ASN A 63 -0.62 1.86 0.77
C ASN A 63 0.79 1.55 0.25
N LYS A 64 1.64 0.94 1.07
CA LYS A 64 2.98 0.51 0.65
C LYS A 64 2.91 -0.60 -0.39
N GLU A 65 2.06 -1.60 -0.18
CA GLU A 65 1.83 -2.71 -1.13
C GLU A 65 1.30 -2.17 -2.47
N ALA A 66 0.34 -1.24 -2.45
CA ALA A 66 -0.19 -0.59 -3.66
C ALA A 66 0.87 0.20 -4.42
N ARG A 67 1.74 0.95 -3.71
CA ARG A 67 2.84 1.69 -4.33
C ARG A 67 3.83 0.75 -5.03
N LEU A 68 4.21 -0.34 -4.35
CA LEU A 68 5.12 -1.35 -4.92
C LEU A 68 4.51 -2.04 -6.14
N ALA A 69 3.21 -2.35 -6.10
CA ALA A 69 2.50 -2.91 -7.26
C ALA A 69 2.49 -1.95 -8.45
N ALA A 70 2.25 -0.66 -8.21
CA ALA A 70 2.28 0.36 -9.25
C ALA A 70 3.69 0.56 -9.85
N GLU A 71 4.74 0.46 -9.03
CA GLU A 71 6.12 0.54 -9.47
C GLU A 71 6.51 -0.69 -10.31
N ALA A 72 6.15 -1.89 -9.87
CA ALA A 72 6.36 -3.12 -10.64
C ALA A 72 5.65 -3.07 -12.01
N ALA A 73 4.41 -2.58 -12.06
CA ALA A 73 3.66 -2.44 -13.31
C ALA A 73 4.33 -1.47 -14.32
N ARG A 74 5.05 -0.45 -13.83
CA ARG A 74 5.80 0.48 -14.70
C ARG A 74 7.09 -0.13 -15.26
N VAL A 75 7.71 -1.05 -14.53
CA VAL A 75 8.90 -1.78 -14.99
C VAL A 75 8.51 -2.81 -16.06
N ASP A 76 7.38 -3.50 -15.86
CA ASP A 76 6.94 -4.58 -16.74
C ASP A 76 6.21 -4.07 -18.00
N ASN A 77 5.58 -2.89 -17.93
CA ASN A 77 4.95 -2.21 -19.06
C ASN A 77 5.37 -0.74 -19.12
N PRO A 78 6.60 -0.45 -19.58
CA PRO A 78 7.07 0.92 -19.69
C PRO A 78 6.17 1.71 -20.65
N PRO A 79 5.87 2.99 -20.36
CA PRO A 79 5.07 3.79 -21.26
C PRO A 79 5.71 3.78 -22.65
N ARG A 80 4.94 3.37 -23.67
CA ARG A 80 5.33 3.53 -25.08
C ARG A 80 5.52 5.03 -25.32
N ILE A 81 6.77 5.49 -25.23
CA ILE A 81 7.15 6.81 -25.72
C ILE A 81 6.98 6.74 -27.24
N ILE A 82 5.85 7.22 -27.73
CA ILE A 82 5.70 7.54 -29.15
C ILE A 82 6.56 8.78 -29.36
N LEU A 83 7.83 8.57 -29.72
CA LEU A 83 8.65 9.66 -30.22
C LEU A 83 7.94 10.22 -31.46
N PRO A 84 7.64 11.52 -31.51
CA PRO A 84 7.18 12.12 -32.76
C PRO A 84 8.27 11.88 -33.79
N PHE A 85 7.94 11.18 -34.87
CA PHE A 85 8.81 11.07 -36.04
C PHE A 85 9.10 12.50 -36.51
N THR A 86 10.26 13.04 -36.12
CA THR A 86 10.82 14.23 -36.72
C THR A 86 11.18 13.83 -38.15
N LYS A 87 10.24 14.05 -39.08
CA LYS A 87 10.53 14.05 -40.53
C LYS A 87 11.65 15.05 -40.75
N HIS A 88 12.89 14.59 -40.80
CA HIS A 88 13.96 15.34 -41.44
C HIS A 88 13.65 15.29 -42.93
N ALA A 89 12.86 16.26 -43.38
CA ALA A 89 12.89 16.69 -44.77
C ALA A 89 14.27 17.30 -44.99
N PHE A 90 15.23 16.48 -45.41
CA PHE A 90 16.49 16.98 -45.94
C PHE A 90 16.24 17.30 -47.40
N GLU A 91 16.01 18.58 -47.67
CA GLU A 91 15.87 19.14 -49.01
C GLU A 91 17.16 18.93 -49.83
N VAL A 92 16.94 18.65 -51.10
CA VAL A 92 17.94 18.39 -52.15
C VAL A 92 18.74 19.66 -52.44
N GLY A 93 20.06 19.58 -52.27
CA GLY A 93 21.02 20.54 -52.82
C GLY A 93 21.68 19.99 -54.09
N THR A 94 21.29 20.50 -55.25
CA THR A 94 21.91 20.24 -56.55
C THR A 94 23.15 21.11 -56.79
N HIS A 95 24.32 20.50 -56.93
CA HIS A 95 25.52 20.93 -57.69
C HIS A 95 26.65 19.99 -57.24
N GLY A 96 27.46 19.32 -58.05
CA GLY A 96 27.84 19.49 -59.44
C GLY A 96 29.19 18.78 -59.56
N SER A 97 29.31 17.93 -60.58
CA SER A 97 30.55 17.55 -61.26
C SER A 97 31.55 16.56 -60.64
N ASP A 98 31.89 15.60 -61.50
CA ASP A 98 33.19 14.95 -61.71
C ASP A 98 33.54 13.67 -60.93
N GLY A 99 33.50 12.55 -61.67
CA GLY A 99 34.30 11.36 -61.35
C GLY A 99 33.73 10.03 -61.84
N LEU A 100 33.77 9.77 -63.16
CA LEU A 100 33.65 8.41 -63.70
C LEU A 100 34.80 7.53 -63.18
N PRO A 101 34.59 6.21 -63.03
CA PRO A 101 35.32 5.35 -63.94
C PRO A 101 34.47 4.22 -64.56
N SER A 102 34.46 4.24 -65.90
CA SER A 102 34.79 3.11 -66.78
C SER A 102 34.37 1.69 -66.34
N SER A 103 33.26 1.20 -66.90
CA SER A 103 33.05 -0.24 -67.09
C SER A 103 33.57 -0.64 -68.48
N ARG A 104 34.60 -1.50 -68.49
CA ARG A 104 34.86 -2.40 -69.63
C ARG A 104 33.77 -3.46 -69.61
N TRP A 105 33.01 -3.60 -70.70
CA TRP A 105 32.89 -4.76 -71.60
C TRP A 105 31.94 -4.36 -72.73
#